data_AF-A0A0F9TNA9-F1
#
_entry.id   AF-A0A0F9TNA9-F1
#
_cell.length_a   1.000
_cell.length_b   1.000
_cell.length_c   1.000
_cell.angle_alpha   90.00
_cell.angle_beta   90.00
_cell.angle_gamma   90.00
#
_symmetry.space_group_name_H-M   'P 1'
#
loop_
_entity.id
_entity.type
_entity.pdbx_description
1 polymer ?
#
loop_
_entity_poly.entity_id
_entity_poly.type
_entity_poly.pdbx_seq_one_letter_code
_entity_poly.pdbx_strand_id
1 'polypeptide(L)'
;MSQKDRELDRVQKAMRKNVIKINTATQNAAVSAIHIKTFESQIEYQTTLYNDIVGKLKLQIDRSVENAKNLHDKLEELLKEKESLHVQLKLAFNFGKVECEYCLRYFTTQGIKRHQDNCSSKPEIKIEEEHIEEVNEIKDDLDAKKKDLQAQLKQLEKMSEKKLPPKE
;
A
#
# COMPACT_ATOMS: atom_id res chain seq x y z
N MET A 1 -69.82 72.84 13.81
CA MET A 1 -68.80 71.91 14.33
C MET A 1 -67.73 72.71 15.02
N SER A 2 -67.51 72.47 16.32
CA SER A 2 -66.49 73.14 17.11
C SER A 2 -65.09 72.72 16.67
N GLN A 3 -64.07 73.55 16.93
CA GLN A 3 -62.66 73.19 16.72
C GLN A 3 -62.30 71.89 17.45
N LYS A 4 -62.86 71.72 18.66
CA LYS A 4 -62.73 70.51 19.48
C LYS A 4 -63.27 69.26 18.78
N ASP A 5 -64.40 69.38 18.07
CA ASP A 5 -65.01 68.25 17.34
C ASP A 5 -64.14 67.83 16.15
N ARG A 6 -63.50 68.80 15.46
CA ARG A 6 -62.59 68.53 14.34
C ARG A 6 -61.30 67.85 14.79
N GLU A 7 -60.77 68.24 15.96
CA GLU A 7 -59.60 67.57 16.55
C GLU A 7 -59.93 66.16 17.00
N LEU A 8 -61.08 65.94 17.65
CA LEU A 8 -61.58 64.61 18.01
C LEU A 8 -61.72 63.70 16.78
N ASP A 9 -62.33 64.17 15.69
CA ASP A 9 -62.48 63.41 14.45
C ASP A 9 -61.11 63.05 13.83
N ARG A 10 -60.13 63.97 13.85
CA ARG A 10 -58.76 63.70 13.37
C ARG A 10 -58.08 62.62 14.21
N VAL A 11 -58.17 62.71 15.53
CA VAL A 11 -57.58 61.71 16.44
C VAL A 11 -58.23 60.36 16.24
N GLN A 12 -59.56 60.28 16.13
CA GLN A 12 -60.27 59.03 15.86
C GLN A 12 -59.88 58.42 14.52
N LYS A 13 -59.76 59.22 13.46
CA LYS A 13 -59.29 58.73 12.14
C LYS A 13 -57.86 58.22 12.19
N ALA A 14 -56.96 58.91 12.89
CA ALA A 14 -55.58 58.46 13.08
C ALA A 14 -55.52 57.15 13.89
N MET A 15 -56.31 57.05 14.95
CA MET A 15 -56.41 55.84 15.78
C MET A 15 -56.91 54.64 14.96
N ARG A 16 -57.96 54.81 14.14
CA ARG A 16 -58.45 53.74 13.24
C ARG A 16 -57.36 53.28 12.26
N LYS A 17 -56.62 54.20 11.66
CA LYS A 17 -55.49 53.87 10.76
C LYS A 17 -54.38 53.13 11.50
N ASN A 18 -54.06 53.52 12.72
CA ASN A 18 -53.05 52.84 13.54
C ASN A 18 -53.48 51.44 13.94
N VAL A 19 -54.75 51.24 14.32
CA VAL A 19 -55.30 49.91 14.61
C VAL A 19 -55.19 48.98 13.41
N ILE A 20 -55.51 49.46 12.21
CA ILE A 20 -55.35 48.67 10.97
C ILE A 20 -53.88 48.26 10.79
N LYS A 21 -52.95 49.21 10.91
CA LYS A 21 -51.50 48.92 10.78
C LYS A 21 -51.01 47.90 11.80
N ILE A 22 -51.45 48.03 13.06
CA ILE A 22 -51.10 47.10 14.14
C ILE A 22 -51.64 45.71 13.80
N ASN A 23 -52.91 45.60 13.40
CA ASN A 23 -53.50 44.31 13.06
C ASN A 23 -52.79 43.63 11.88
N THR A 24 -52.45 44.39 10.82
CA THR A 24 -51.68 43.86 9.68
C THR A 24 -50.29 43.40 10.12
N ALA A 25 -49.59 44.18 10.94
CA ALA A 25 -48.28 43.79 11.46
C ALA A 25 -48.35 42.51 12.30
N THR A 26 -49.36 42.39 13.17
CA THR A 26 -49.60 41.19 13.99
C THR A 26 -49.89 39.96 13.13
N GLN A 27 -50.72 40.10 12.10
CA GLN A 27 -51.00 39.00 11.17
C GLN A 27 -49.75 38.57 10.40
N ASN A 28 -48.97 39.53 9.89
CA ASN A 28 -47.72 39.23 9.19
C ASN A 28 -46.73 38.52 10.12
N ALA A 29 -46.59 38.98 11.36
CA ALA A 29 -45.72 38.33 12.35
C ALA A 29 -46.16 36.88 12.64
N ALA A 30 -47.47 36.63 12.77
CA ALA A 30 -48.00 35.29 12.98
C ALA A 30 -47.71 34.36 11.79
N VAL A 31 -47.92 34.84 10.56
CA VAL A 31 -47.63 34.08 9.33
C VAL A 31 -46.13 33.80 9.20
N SER A 32 -45.28 34.79 9.44
CA SER A 32 -43.82 34.61 9.45
C SER A 32 -43.38 33.58 10.48
N ALA A 33 -43.95 33.58 11.69
CA ALA A 33 -43.63 32.59 12.71
C ALA A 33 -44.01 31.15 12.29
N ILE A 34 -45.14 30.98 11.59
CA ILE A 34 -45.55 29.68 11.03
C ILE A 34 -44.57 29.23 9.94
N HIS A 35 -44.18 30.14 9.05
CA HIS A 35 -43.19 29.82 8.01
C HIS A 35 -41.84 29.43 8.60
N ILE A 36 -41.35 30.14 9.62
CA ILE A 36 -40.09 29.80 10.29
C ILE A 36 -40.16 28.36 10.83
N LYS A 37 -41.19 28.01 11.59
CA LYS A 37 -41.36 26.65 12.12
C LYS A 37 -41.43 25.58 11.04
N THR A 38 -42.09 25.91 9.92
CA THR A 38 -42.22 25.00 8.78
C THR A 38 -40.86 24.76 8.12
N PHE A 39 -40.07 25.82 7.91
CA PHE A 39 -38.74 25.70 7.34
C PHE A 39 -37.77 25.00 8.28
N GLU A 40 -37.82 25.25 9.58
CA GLU A 40 -37.04 24.51 10.59
C GLU A 40 -37.30 23.00 10.47
N SER A 41 -38.57 22.59 10.44
CA SER A 41 -38.96 21.18 10.30
C SER A 41 -38.48 20.57 8.97
N GLN A 42 -38.54 21.34 7.87
CA GLN A 42 -38.05 20.88 6.57
C GLN A 42 -36.53 20.72 6.54
N ILE A 43 -35.79 21.64 7.17
CA ILE A 43 -34.33 21.56 7.28
C ILE A 43 -33.92 20.35 8.11
N GLU A 44 -34.59 20.09 9.23
CA GLU A 44 -34.34 18.89 10.06
C GLU A 44 -34.57 17.59 9.28
N TYR A 45 -35.68 17.52 8.53
CA TYR A 45 -35.98 16.37 7.68
C TYR A 45 -34.93 16.17 6.58
N GLN A 46 -34.56 17.24 5.87
CA GLN A 46 -33.53 17.18 4.83
C GLN A 46 -32.16 16.79 5.39
N THR A 47 -31.81 17.28 6.57
CA THR A 47 -30.56 16.92 7.26
C THR A 47 -30.53 15.43 7.60
N THR A 48 -31.66 14.89 8.06
CA THR A 48 -31.79 13.46 8.36
C THR A 48 -31.61 12.61 7.10
N LEU A 49 -32.32 12.96 6.01
CA LEU A 49 -32.18 12.27 4.72
C LEU A 49 -30.75 12.32 4.19
N TYR A 50 -30.10 13.48 4.27
CA TYR A 50 -28.72 13.64 3.83
C TYR A 50 -27.78 12.72 4.61
N ASN A 51 -27.90 12.69 5.94
CA ASN A 51 -27.08 11.84 6.80
C ASN A 51 -27.29 10.35 6.51
N ASP A 52 -28.52 9.91 6.25
CA ASP A 52 -28.84 8.54 5.85
C ASP A 52 -28.19 8.16 4.52
N ILE A 53 -28.23 9.06 3.53
CA ILE A 53 -27.59 8.84 2.22
C ILE A 53 -26.07 8.75 2.38
N VAL A 54 -25.46 9.68 3.12
CA VAL A 54 -24.03 9.66 3.40
C VAL A 54 -23.63 8.37 4.12
N GLY A 55 -24.43 7.91 5.09
CA GLY A 55 -24.20 6.64 5.79
C GLY A 55 -24.23 5.43 4.85
N LYS A 56 -25.22 5.36 3.96
CA LYS A 56 -25.32 4.29 2.95
C LYS A 56 -24.14 4.29 1.98
N LEU A 57 -23.73 5.46 1.50
CA LEU A 57 -22.59 5.59 0.60
C LEU A 57 -21.28 5.17 1.26
N LYS A 58 -21.05 5.54 2.53
CA LYS A 58 -19.89 5.09 3.30
C LYS A 58 -19.84 3.56 3.39
N LEU A 59 -20.95 2.92 3.77
CA LEU A 59 -21.03 1.46 3.83
C LEU A 59 -20.78 0.78 2.47
N GLN A 60 -21.24 1.38 1.37
CA GLN A 60 -20.96 0.86 0.02
C GLN A 60 -19.48 0.97 -0.36
N ILE A 61 -18.83 2.09 -0.01
CA ILE A 61 -17.40 2.29 -0.25
C ILE A 61 -16.60 1.28 0.57
N ASP A 62 -16.90 1.13 1.86
CA ASP A 62 -16.19 0.20 2.74
C ASP A 62 -16.28 -1.24 2.23
N ARG A 63 -17.47 -1.67 1.81
CA ARG A 63 -17.66 -2.99 1.17
C ARG A 63 -16.87 -3.15 -0.12
N SER A 64 -16.84 -2.11 -0.96
CA SER A 64 -16.11 -2.13 -2.24
C SER A 64 -14.60 -2.24 -2.01
N VAL A 65 -14.08 -1.51 -1.02
CA VAL A 65 -12.67 -1.56 -0.62
C VAL A 65 -12.33 -2.95 -0.09
N GLU A 66 -13.16 -3.52 0.78
CA GLU A 66 -12.92 -4.85 1.34
C GLU A 66 -12.96 -5.94 0.27
N ASN A 67 -13.91 -5.87 -0.66
CA ASN A 67 -13.95 -6.78 -1.80
C ASN A 67 -12.71 -6.65 -2.68
N ALA A 68 -12.22 -5.43 -2.92
CA ALA A 68 -11.01 -5.21 -3.71
C ALA A 68 -9.78 -5.82 -3.04
N LYS A 69 -9.64 -5.70 -1.71
CA LYS A 69 -8.55 -6.35 -0.95
C LYS A 69 -8.62 -7.87 -1.07
N ASN A 70 -9.78 -8.47 -0.81
CA ASN A 70 -9.96 -9.91 -0.91
C ASN A 70 -9.65 -10.45 -2.32
N LEU A 71 -10.04 -9.71 -3.37
CA LEU A 71 -9.71 -10.05 -4.75
C LEU A 71 -8.20 -9.92 -5.03
N HIS A 72 -7.55 -8.90 -4.47
CA HIS A 72 -6.11 -8.72 -4.60
C HIS A 72 -5.34 -9.87 -3.93
N ASP A 73 -5.70 -10.23 -2.70
CA ASP A 73 -5.10 -11.36 -1.99
C ASP A 73 -5.27 -12.67 -2.77
N LYS A 74 -6.46 -12.88 -3.36
CA LYS A 74 -6.71 -14.07 -4.18
C LYS A 74 -5.87 -14.06 -5.48
N LEU A 75 -5.67 -12.89 -6.09
CA LEU A 75 -4.80 -12.76 -7.26
C LEU A 75 -3.35 -13.08 -6.91
N GLU A 76 -2.85 -12.63 -5.76
CA GLU A 76 -1.49 -12.98 -5.32
C GLU A 76 -1.33 -14.49 -5.09
N GLU A 77 -2.32 -15.13 -4.48
CA GLU A 77 -2.32 -16.59 -4.28
C GLU A 77 -2.24 -17.33 -5.63
N LEU A 78 -3.09 -16.95 -6.59
CA LEU A 78 -3.11 -17.55 -7.92
C LEU A 78 -1.82 -17.29 -8.71
N LEU A 79 -1.20 -16.11 -8.54
CA LEU A 79 0.09 -15.81 -9.16
C LEU A 79 1.20 -16.72 -8.61
N LYS A 80 1.25 -16.91 -7.29
CA LYS A 80 2.19 -17.85 -6.65
C LYS A 80 1.98 -19.28 -7.13
N GLU A 81 0.73 -19.73 -7.23
CA GLU A 81 0.40 -21.05 -7.76
C GLU A 81 0.85 -21.21 -9.21
N LYS A 82 0.57 -20.20 -10.06
CA LYS A 82 0.99 -20.20 -11.47
C LYS A 82 2.51 -20.23 -11.62
N GLU A 83 3.25 -19.52 -10.78
CA GLU A 83 4.72 -19.53 -10.79
C GLU A 83 5.27 -20.90 -10.40
N SER A 84 4.72 -21.51 -9.36
CA SER A 84 5.07 -22.87 -8.95
C SER A 84 4.82 -23.88 -10.07
N LEU A 85 3.65 -23.84 -10.70
CA LEU A 85 3.31 -24.69 -11.85
C LEU A 85 4.26 -24.44 -13.03
N HIS A 86 4.63 -23.19 -13.29
CA HIS A 86 5.60 -22.86 -14.35
C HIS A 86 6.96 -23.49 -14.09
N VAL A 87 7.47 -23.43 -12.85
CA VAL A 87 8.72 -24.10 -12.46
C VAL A 87 8.62 -25.62 -12.63
N GLN A 88 7.51 -26.23 -12.18
CA GLN A 88 7.29 -27.67 -12.33
C GLN A 88 7.24 -28.10 -13.80
N LEU A 89 6.53 -27.36 -14.65
CA LEU A 89 6.46 -27.60 -16.09
C LEU A 89 7.84 -27.43 -16.76
N LYS A 90 8.60 -26.40 -16.36
CA LYS A 90 9.96 -26.16 -16.86
C LYS A 90 10.89 -27.34 -16.54
N LEU A 91 10.80 -27.90 -15.33
CA LEU A 91 11.53 -29.09 -14.90
C LEU A 91 11.08 -30.35 -15.67
N ALA A 92 9.77 -30.56 -15.82
CA ALA A 92 9.23 -31.72 -16.54
C ALA A 92 9.61 -31.71 -18.03
N PHE A 93 9.50 -30.56 -18.70
CA PHE A 93 9.84 -30.42 -20.12
C PHE A 93 11.34 -30.60 -20.39
N ASN A 94 12.17 -30.25 -19.40
CA ASN A 94 13.62 -30.35 -19.49
C ASN A 94 14.18 -31.49 -18.62
N PHE A 95 13.39 -32.53 -18.37
CA PHE A 95 13.83 -33.68 -17.60
C PHE A 95 15.12 -34.29 -18.22
N GLY A 96 16.16 -34.46 -17.40
CA GLY A 96 17.47 -34.95 -17.84
C GLY A 96 18.36 -33.92 -18.56
N LYS A 97 17.95 -32.64 -18.62
CA LYS A 97 18.76 -31.53 -19.13
C LYS A 97 19.26 -30.65 -17.98
N VAL A 98 20.39 -29.99 -18.20
CA VAL A 98 21.03 -29.04 -17.27
C VAL A 98 20.88 -27.63 -17.82
N GLU A 99 20.51 -26.68 -16.98
CA GLU A 99 20.41 -25.26 -17.32
C GLU A 99 21.80 -24.61 -17.30
N CYS A 100 22.13 -23.81 -18.33
CA CYS A 100 23.35 -23.02 -18.36
C CYS A 100 23.21 -21.80 -17.45
N GLU A 101 24.15 -21.61 -16.51
CA GLU A 101 24.13 -20.50 -15.55
C GLU A 101 24.21 -19.11 -16.21
N TYR A 102 24.80 -19.01 -17.40
CA TYR A 102 24.99 -17.73 -18.09
C TYR A 102 23.82 -17.34 -19.00
N CYS A 103 23.33 -18.29 -19.82
CA CYS A 103 22.29 -17.99 -20.82
C CYS A 103 20.90 -18.56 -20.47
N LEU A 104 20.79 -19.29 -19.34
CA LEU A 104 19.55 -19.90 -18.83
C LEU A 104 18.83 -20.84 -19.83
N ARG A 105 19.57 -21.37 -20.81
CA ARG A 105 19.07 -22.39 -21.76
C ARG A 105 19.37 -23.80 -21.27
N TYR A 106 18.49 -24.75 -21.58
CA TYR A 106 18.61 -26.15 -21.19
C TYR A 106 19.32 -26.98 -22.25
N PHE A 107 20.32 -27.75 -21.82
CA PHE A 107 21.09 -28.65 -22.68
C PHE A 107 21.13 -30.05 -22.09
N THR A 108 21.32 -31.08 -22.91
CA THR A 108 21.62 -32.42 -22.39
C THR A 108 22.91 -32.40 -21.56
N THR A 109 23.10 -33.37 -20.67
CA THR A 109 24.31 -33.48 -19.82
C THR A 109 25.61 -33.53 -20.63
N GLN A 110 25.56 -33.99 -21.88
CA GLN A 110 26.71 -33.93 -22.80
C GLN A 110 26.79 -32.59 -23.54
N GLY A 111 25.66 -32.01 -23.92
CA GLY A 111 25.60 -30.73 -24.63
C GLY A 111 26.02 -29.54 -23.76
N ILE A 112 25.77 -29.59 -22.45
CA ILE A 112 26.09 -28.49 -21.52
C ILE A 112 27.59 -28.23 -21.44
N LYS A 113 28.44 -29.27 -21.46
CA LYS A 113 29.90 -29.11 -21.43
C LYS A 113 30.39 -28.31 -22.63
N ARG A 114 29.97 -28.71 -23.84
CA ARG A 114 30.32 -28.01 -25.08
C ARG A 114 29.80 -26.58 -25.12
N HIS A 115 28.63 -26.35 -24.51
CA HIS A 115 28.02 -25.04 -24.46
C HIS A 115 28.69 -24.12 -23.43
N GLN A 116 29.04 -24.58 -22.23
CA GLN A 116 29.69 -23.78 -21.19
C GLN A 116 31.03 -23.20 -21.63
N ASP A 117 31.76 -23.92 -22.47
CA ASP A 117 33.03 -23.45 -23.04
C ASP A 117 32.84 -22.33 -24.07
N ASN A 118 31.70 -22.35 -24.79
CA ASN A 118 31.42 -21.46 -25.92
C ASN A 118 30.20 -20.55 -25.69
N CYS A 119 29.76 -20.40 -24.44
CA CYS A 119 28.52 -19.70 -24.14
C CYS A 119 28.73 -18.21 -24.41
N SER A 120 28.01 -17.65 -25.37
CA SER A 120 28.12 -16.23 -25.73
C SER A 120 27.72 -15.26 -24.61
N SER A 121 26.99 -15.75 -23.60
CA SER A 121 26.58 -14.97 -22.42
C SER A 121 27.60 -15.07 -21.28
N LYS A 122 28.67 -15.88 -21.44
CA LYS A 122 29.74 -16.01 -20.43
C LYS A 122 30.59 -14.72 -20.46
N PRO A 123 30.81 -14.06 -19.32
CA PRO A 123 31.65 -12.88 -19.28
C PRO A 123 33.10 -13.23 -19.65
N GLU A 124 33.67 -12.52 -20.62
CA GLU A 124 35.09 -12.60 -20.93
C GLU A 124 35.87 -11.91 -19.79
N ILE A 125 36.55 -12.70 -18.96
CA ILE A 125 37.54 -12.15 -18.03
C ILE A 125 38.76 -11.77 -18.86
N LYS A 126 38.83 -10.51 -19.29
CA LYS A 126 40.08 -9.92 -19.80
C LYS A 126 40.94 -9.58 -18.60
N ILE A 127 41.89 -10.44 -18.29
CA ILE A 127 42.99 -10.07 -17.39
C ILE A 127 43.91 -9.21 -18.25
N GLU A 128 43.81 -7.89 -18.11
CA GLU A 128 44.79 -6.97 -18.69
C GLU A 128 46.16 -7.27 -18.07
N GLU A 129 47.22 -7.26 -18.88
CA GLU A 129 48.56 -7.72 -18.50
C GLU A 129 49.11 -7.00 -17.24
N GLU A 130 48.67 -5.77 -16.95
CA GLU A 130 49.02 -5.01 -15.75
C GLU A 130 48.53 -5.66 -14.43
N HIS A 131 47.46 -6.47 -14.46
CA HIS A 131 46.90 -7.10 -13.25
C HIS A 131 47.40 -8.54 -13.01
N ILE A 132 48.21 -9.12 -13.90
CA ILE A 132 48.74 -10.48 -13.70
C ILE A 132 49.74 -10.50 -12.54
N GLU A 133 50.58 -9.46 -12.42
CA GLU A 133 51.53 -9.32 -11.32
C GLU A 133 50.80 -9.13 -9.98
N GLU A 134 49.81 -8.24 -9.91
CA GLU A 134 49.00 -8.04 -8.70
C GLU A 134 48.21 -9.30 -8.29
N VAL A 135 47.64 -10.03 -9.25
CA VAL A 135 46.91 -11.27 -8.97
C VAL A 135 47.84 -12.38 -8.47
N ASN A 136 49.07 -12.44 -8.98
CA ASN A 136 50.07 -13.40 -8.51
C ASN A 136 50.57 -13.04 -7.10
N GLU A 137 50.82 -11.75 -6.83
CA GLU A 137 51.18 -11.29 -5.48
C GLU A 137 50.06 -11.60 -4.47
N ILE A 138 48.80 -11.34 -4.82
CA ILE A 138 47.65 -11.65 -3.95
C ILE A 138 47.49 -13.16 -3.74
N LYS A 139 47.77 -13.99 -4.76
CA LYS A 139 47.74 -15.46 -4.65
C LYS A 139 48.80 -15.97 -3.69
N ASP A 140 50.02 -15.47 -3.81
CA ASP A 140 51.12 -15.86 -2.92
C ASP A 140 50.82 -15.45 -1.47
N ASP A 141 50.22 -14.28 -1.27
CA ASP A 141 49.80 -13.76 0.03
C ASP A 141 48.65 -14.60 0.64
N LEU A 142 47.70 -15.04 -0.19
CA LEU A 142 46.62 -15.94 0.22
C LEU A 142 47.13 -17.35 0.56
N ASP A 143 48.07 -17.89 -0.20
CA ASP A 143 48.68 -19.20 0.08
C ASP A 143 49.54 -19.17 1.35
N ALA A 144 50.22 -18.05 1.62
CA ALA A 144 50.91 -17.82 2.89
C ALA A 144 49.92 -17.80 4.07
N LYS A 145 48.83 -17.03 3.97
CA LYS A 145 47.76 -16.99 5.00
C LYS A 145 47.12 -18.35 5.23
N LYS A 146 46.90 -19.12 4.16
CA LYS A 146 46.32 -20.47 4.25
C LYS A 146 47.25 -21.45 4.98
N LYS A 147 48.56 -21.39 4.72
CA LYS A 147 49.57 -22.19 5.45
C LYS A 147 49.61 -21.81 6.93
N ASP A 148 49.55 -20.52 7.24
CA ASP A 148 49.56 -20.03 8.63
C ASP A 148 48.30 -20.48 9.40
N LEU A 149 47.12 -20.34 8.79
CA LEU A 149 45.86 -20.84 9.34
C LEU A 149 45.88 -22.36 9.54
N GLN A 150 46.47 -23.14 8.62
CA GLN A 150 46.65 -24.58 8.80
C GLN A 150 47.61 -24.93 9.94
N ALA A 151 48.67 -24.14 10.16
CA ALA A 151 49.56 -24.32 11.29
C ALA A 151 48.87 -24.00 12.63
N GLN A 152 48.07 -22.94 12.66
CA GLN A 152 47.25 -22.57 13.83
C GLN A 152 46.19 -23.64 14.16
N LEU A 153 45.53 -24.19 13.14
CA LEU A 153 44.58 -25.31 13.32
C LEU A 153 45.27 -26.54 13.93
N LYS A 154 46.46 -26.92 13.44
CA LYS A 154 47.23 -28.04 14.02
C LYS A 154 47.67 -27.78 15.46
N GLN A 155 47.96 -26.53 15.84
CA GLN A 155 48.25 -26.18 17.23
C GLN A 155 47.01 -26.28 18.12
N LEU A 156 45.85 -25.81 17.64
CA LEU A 156 44.58 -25.90 18.35
C LEU A 156 44.13 -27.36 18.56
N GLU A 157 44.32 -28.23 17.57
CA GLU A 157 44.10 -29.68 17.70
C GLU A 157 45.00 -30.31 18.76
N LYS A 158 46.29 -29.95 18.82
CA LYS A 158 47.20 -30.42 19.89
C LYS A 158 46.84 -29.90 21.28
N MET A 159 46.21 -28.74 21.38
CA MET A 159 45.73 -28.18 22.65
C MET A 159 44.41 -28.80 23.11
N SER A 160 43.54 -29.25 22.20
CA SER A 160 42.30 -29.94 22.52
C SER A 160 42.55 -31.38 23.01
N GLU A 161 43.57 -32.06 22.48
CA GLU A 161 44.00 -33.39 22.94
C GLU A 161 44.52 -33.41 24.39
N LYS A 162 45.02 -32.28 24.91
CA LYS A 162 45.49 -32.17 26.31
C LYS A 162 44.37 -31.93 27.35
N LYS A 163 43.10 -31.80 26.93
CA LYS A 163 41.96 -31.46 27.82
C LYS A 163 40.94 -32.58 28.04
N LEU A 164 41.34 -33.85 27.96
CA LEU A 164 40.54 -34.95 28.47
C LEU A 164 41.18 -35.51 29.75
N PRO A 165 40.62 -35.24 30.95
CA PRO A 165 41.00 -36.01 32.12
C PRO A 165 40.57 -37.47 31.91
N PRO A 166 41.29 -38.45 32.50
CA PRO A 166 40.93 -39.85 32.36
C PRO A 166 39.52 -40.03 32.95
N LYS A 167 38.62 -40.65 32.18
CA LYS A 167 37.33 -41.09 32.70
C LYS A 167 37.60 -42.18 33.74
N GLU A 168 37.25 -41.89 34.99
CA GLU A 168 37.06 -42.87 36.07
C GLU A 168 35.97 -43.88 35.69
#